data_AF-A0A1B8SL34-F1
#
_entry.id   AF-A0A1B8SL34-F1
#
_cell.length_a   1.000
_cell.length_b   1.000
_cell.length_c   1.000
_cell.angle_alpha   90.00
_cell.angle_beta   90.00
_cell.angle_gamma   90.00
#
_symmetry.space_group_name_H-M   'P 1'
#
loop_
_entity.id
_entity.type
_entity.pdbx_description
1 polymer ?
#
loop_
_entity_poly.entity_id
_entity_poly.type
_entity_poly.pdbx_seq_one_letter_code
_entity_poly.pdbx_strand_id
1 'polypeptide(L)'
;MSENNAPVIETHEWEIPAYKLAAFQSKVAQANRKLERAGLDARFEVAYENFQRRSARPGENQAVVVTSAAVYEPWVRATLTGPLRLAHGHFTFVASLIPEQAGVTVHSAPGQELGGYAPKGTTECDHCGKNRNRTRLYLVRDERDDSIIQLGHSCIELYTGIAPKGLWALTFDQELAEFTEDDGLLDGGGFSSRDLGVDVDRVLAFAFAHSNGGRAYVSAQAYNDTPTVQLVRTSLFGTKLRTEEERRYFAAKAEEAAGYLADTALLDAIKASVETTSANSDYGRNLRVILDGETVSGRNLGILVSLVKVYAKAAQIEAEREANPVAKGYIGEVKERVRNIVLHLTTVREFDGNYGTTTLFIGRTADGHVVKWFASGTFPQDTGDTLNLEAATIKAHEVYEGIDTTVITRGKIAK
;
A
#
# COMPACT_ATOMS: atom_id res chain seq x y z
N MET A 1 53.58 4.60 -23.62
CA MET A 1 52.22 4.93 -23.15
C MET A 1 51.59 3.61 -22.73
N SER A 2 51.67 3.31 -21.43
CA SER A 2 51.07 2.12 -20.83
C SER A 2 49.62 2.45 -20.52
N GLU A 3 48.70 1.99 -21.36
CA GLU A 3 47.27 2.03 -21.06
C GLU A 3 46.99 1.06 -19.89
N ASN A 4 46.53 1.63 -18.78
CA ASN A 4 45.95 0.92 -17.65
C ASN A 4 44.75 0.12 -18.14
N ASN A 5 44.95 -1.16 -18.43
CA ASN A 5 43.84 -2.09 -18.56
C ASN A 5 43.41 -2.50 -17.14
N ALA A 6 42.63 -1.64 -16.48
CA ALA A 6 42.00 -1.99 -15.22
C ALA A 6 41.06 -3.20 -15.48
N PRO A 7 41.12 -4.26 -14.66
CA PRO A 7 40.25 -5.41 -14.85
C PRO A 7 38.78 -4.96 -14.79
N VAL A 8 38.01 -5.29 -15.83
CA VAL A 8 36.56 -5.05 -15.86
C VAL A 8 35.96 -5.81 -14.68
N ILE A 9 35.53 -5.09 -13.65
CA ILE A 9 34.86 -5.69 -12.49
C ILE A 9 33.48 -6.10 -12.97
N GLU A 10 33.26 -7.40 -13.12
CA GLU A 10 31.97 -7.94 -13.51
C GLU A 10 30.96 -7.69 -12.36
N THR A 11 29.92 -6.91 -12.65
CA THR A 11 28.87 -6.56 -11.70
C THR A 11 27.57 -7.22 -12.14
N HIS A 12 26.96 -7.99 -11.24
CA HIS A 12 25.64 -8.57 -11.47
C HIS A 12 24.60 -7.76 -10.71
N GLU A 13 23.57 -7.31 -11.42
CA GLU A 13 22.49 -6.51 -10.85
C GLU A 13 21.15 -7.23 -10.96
N TRP A 14 20.39 -7.20 -9.87
CA TRP A 14 19.01 -7.68 -9.82
C TRP A 14 18.11 -6.54 -9.34
N GLU A 15 17.08 -6.23 -10.11
CA GLU A 15 15.99 -5.37 -9.64
C GLU A 15 14.92 -6.27 -9.02
N ILE A 16 14.64 -6.08 -7.73
CA ILE A 16 13.81 -6.99 -6.94
C ILE A 16 12.65 -6.18 -6.32
N PRO A 17 11.40 -6.64 -6.41
CA PRO A 17 10.31 -6.02 -5.66
C PRO A 17 10.62 -6.04 -4.15
N ALA A 18 10.41 -4.92 -3.44
CA ALA A 18 10.87 -4.79 -2.04
C ALA A 18 10.33 -5.88 -1.09
N TYR A 19 9.15 -6.45 -1.38
CA TYR A 19 8.58 -7.55 -0.59
C TYR A 19 9.32 -8.88 -0.75
N LYS A 20 10.05 -9.09 -1.87
CA LYS A 20 10.90 -10.26 -2.11
C LYS A 20 12.30 -10.11 -1.49
N LEU A 21 12.69 -8.92 -1.02
CA LEU A 21 14.03 -8.64 -0.49
C LEU A 21 14.42 -9.57 0.67
N ALA A 22 13.53 -9.79 1.64
CA ALA A 22 13.84 -10.63 2.79
C ALA A 22 14.12 -12.09 2.40
N ALA A 23 13.38 -12.61 1.42
CA ALA A 23 13.60 -13.95 0.88
C ALA A 23 14.92 -14.03 0.10
N PHE A 24 15.21 -13.01 -0.72
CA PHE A 24 16.48 -12.88 -1.43
C PHE A 24 17.68 -12.85 -0.47
N GLN A 25 17.64 -12.00 0.56
CA GLN A 25 18.68 -11.91 1.60
C GLN A 25 18.86 -13.25 2.34
N SER A 26 17.76 -13.94 2.65
CA SER A 26 17.82 -15.27 3.26
C SER A 26 18.51 -16.29 2.36
N LYS A 27 18.24 -16.27 1.04
CA LYS A 27 18.87 -17.16 0.06
C LYS A 27 20.38 -16.87 -0.04
N VAL A 28 20.78 -15.59 -0.12
CA VAL A 28 22.20 -15.17 -0.09
C VAL A 28 22.88 -15.62 1.22
N ALA A 29 22.23 -15.46 2.36
CA ALA A 29 22.78 -15.90 3.65
C ALA A 29 22.91 -17.43 3.74
N GLN A 30 21.96 -18.18 3.19
CA GLN A 30 22.07 -19.65 3.08
C GLN A 30 23.23 -20.05 2.20
N ALA A 31 23.44 -19.34 1.09
CA ALA A 31 24.56 -19.57 0.18
C ALA A 31 25.90 -19.34 0.89
N ASN A 32 26.06 -18.22 1.60
CA ASN A 32 27.26 -17.94 2.38
C ASN A 32 27.52 -18.97 3.49
N ARG A 33 26.48 -19.45 4.19
CA ARG A 33 26.62 -20.55 5.18
C ARG A 33 27.05 -21.88 4.55
N LYS A 34 26.60 -22.17 3.33
CA LYS A 34 27.03 -23.36 2.58
C LYS A 34 28.49 -23.26 2.15
N LEU A 35 28.93 -22.06 1.71
CA LEU A 35 30.34 -21.78 1.39
C LEU A 35 31.24 -21.94 2.61
N GLU A 36 30.83 -21.40 3.76
CA GLU A 36 31.54 -21.53 5.04
C GLU A 36 31.70 -23.00 5.47
N ARG A 37 30.62 -23.80 5.40
CA ARG A 37 30.69 -25.25 5.69
C ARG A 37 31.58 -26.03 4.71
N ALA A 38 31.74 -25.51 3.50
CA ALA A 38 32.64 -26.08 2.49
C ALA A 38 34.09 -25.59 2.65
N GLY A 39 34.40 -24.78 3.67
CA GLY A 39 35.76 -24.27 3.94
C GLY A 39 36.21 -23.17 2.98
N LEU A 40 35.28 -22.49 2.30
CA LEU A 40 35.58 -21.46 1.33
C LEU A 40 35.61 -20.08 1.98
N ASP A 41 36.57 -19.25 1.61
CA ASP A 41 36.66 -17.84 2.05
C ASP A 41 35.76 -16.91 1.20
N ALA A 42 35.35 -17.36 0.01
CA ALA A 42 34.47 -16.61 -0.87
C ALA A 42 33.10 -16.32 -0.23
N ARG A 43 32.57 -15.11 -0.42
CA ARG A 43 31.23 -14.70 0.04
C ARG A 43 30.52 -13.94 -1.07
N PHE A 44 29.20 -14.12 -1.15
CA PHE A 44 28.33 -13.25 -1.90
C PHE A 44 28.11 -11.96 -1.09
N GLU A 45 28.76 -10.89 -1.52
CA GLU A 45 28.60 -9.54 -0.96
C GLU A 45 27.71 -8.71 -1.88
N VAL A 46 26.48 -8.47 -1.43
CA VAL A 46 25.46 -7.77 -2.22
C VAL A 46 25.16 -6.43 -1.59
N ALA A 47 25.32 -5.35 -2.36
CA ALA A 47 24.89 -4.01 -1.99
C ALA A 47 23.40 -3.82 -2.37
N TYR A 48 22.66 -3.04 -1.59
CA TYR A 48 21.23 -2.80 -1.81
C TYR A 48 20.92 -1.31 -1.91
N GLU A 49 20.24 -0.91 -2.98
CA GLU A 49 19.77 0.46 -3.21
C GLU A 49 18.25 0.47 -3.41
N ASN A 50 17.52 1.26 -2.62
CA ASN A 50 16.07 1.39 -2.76
C ASN A 50 15.71 2.37 -3.88
N PHE A 51 14.75 2.01 -4.72
CA PHE A 51 14.20 2.92 -5.73
C PHE A 51 12.69 2.67 -5.92
N GLN A 52 12.03 3.56 -6.65
CA GLN A 52 10.63 3.37 -7.06
C GLN A 52 10.57 3.06 -8.55
N ARG A 53 9.85 1.98 -8.89
CA ARG A 53 9.55 1.63 -10.27
C ARG A 53 8.14 2.08 -10.60
N ARG A 54 8.01 2.91 -11.63
CA ARG A 54 6.72 3.25 -12.22
C ARG A 54 6.33 2.15 -13.20
N SER A 55 5.29 1.37 -12.89
CA SER A 55 4.73 0.39 -13.82
C SER A 55 3.36 0.86 -14.31
N ALA A 56 3.15 0.83 -15.62
CA ALA A 56 1.82 0.92 -16.20
C ALA A 56 1.32 -0.53 -16.29
N ARG A 57 0.49 -0.98 -15.35
CA ARG A 57 -0.08 -2.33 -15.44
C ARG A 57 -1.23 -2.31 -16.44
N PRO A 58 -1.13 -3.02 -17.59
CA PRO A 58 -2.31 -3.32 -18.38
C PRO A 58 -3.20 -4.20 -17.51
N GLY A 59 -4.52 -3.95 -17.52
CA GLY A 59 -5.48 -4.92 -17.00
C GLY A 59 -5.42 -6.16 -17.88
N GLU A 60 -4.54 -7.10 -17.57
CA GLU A 60 -4.42 -8.36 -18.30
C GLU A 60 -5.50 -9.33 -17.81
N ASN A 61 -6.74 -9.02 -18.22
CA ASN A 61 -7.73 -9.97 -18.69
C ASN A 61 -8.91 -9.20 -19.32
N GLN A 62 -9.25 -9.60 -20.54
CA GLN A 62 -10.32 -9.03 -21.36
C GLN A 62 -11.64 -8.91 -20.57
N ALA A 63 -12.01 -7.69 -20.16
CA ALA A 63 -13.39 -7.20 -20.06
C ALA A 63 -13.51 -5.81 -19.44
N VAL A 64 -12.48 -5.26 -18.77
CA VAL A 64 -12.53 -3.88 -18.26
C VAL A 64 -11.22 -3.20 -18.56
N VAL A 65 -11.22 -2.35 -19.59
CA VAL A 65 -10.15 -1.37 -19.80
C VAL A 65 -10.28 -0.34 -18.68
N VAL A 66 -9.68 -0.63 -17.52
CA VAL A 66 -9.38 0.43 -16.55
C VAL A 66 -8.05 1.01 -16.99
N THR A 67 -8.08 2.28 -17.39
CA THR A 67 -6.94 3.08 -17.84
C THR A 67 -5.72 2.82 -16.94
N SER A 68 -4.58 2.53 -17.58
CA SER A 68 -3.30 2.22 -16.92
C SER A 68 -3.01 3.24 -15.81
N ALA A 69 -3.25 2.85 -14.56
CA ALA A 69 -2.73 3.61 -13.44
C ALA A 69 -1.23 3.39 -13.42
N ALA A 70 -0.46 4.48 -13.39
CA ALA A 70 0.93 4.41 -13.01
C ALA A 70 0.97 4.00 -11.54
N VAL A 71 1.33 2.75 -11.29
CA VAL A 71 1.53 2.26 -9.93
C VAL A 71 3.00 2.45 -9.62
N TYR A 72 3.27 3.11 -8.48
CA TYR A 72 4.63 3.22 -7.97
C TYR A 72 4.86 2.06 -7.01
N GLU A 73 5.78 1.20 -7.39
CA GLU A 73 6.18 0.05 -6.60
C GLU A 73 7.54 0.32 -5.96
N PRO A 74 7.71 0.00 -4.67
CA PRO A 74 9.02 0.00 -4.05
C PRO A 74 9.82 -1.21 -4.57
N TRP A 75 10.99 -0.92 -5.13
CA TRP A 75 11.94 -1.90 -5.65
C TRP A 75 13.30 -1.68 -5.01
N VAL A 76 14.14 -2.72 -5.07
CA VAL A 76 15.50 -2.71 -4.55
C VAL A 76 16.42 -3.21 -5.65
N ARG A 77 17.43 -2.41 -5.99
CA ARG A 77 18.54 -2.85 -6.83
C ARG A 77 19.56 -3.54 -5.93
N ALA A 78 19.79 -4.81 -6.18
CA ALA A 78 20.80 -5.62 -5.53
C ALA A 78 21.99 -5.75 -6.48
N THR A 79 23.17 -5.29 -6.07
CA THR A 79 24.39 -5.33 -6.89
C THR A 79 25.43 -6.22 -6.22
N LEU A 80 25.78 -7.33 -6.88
CA LEU A 80 26.94 -8.15 -6.52
C LEU A 80 28.15 -7.63 -7.30
N THR A 81 29.19 -7.22 -6.58
CA THR A 81 30.41 -6.69 -7.18
C THR A 81 31.49 -7.76 -7.25
N GLY A 82 31.97 -8.03 -8.47
CA GLY A 82 33.09 -8.92 -8.75
C GLY A 82 32.66 -10.37 -9.02
N PRO A 83 33.45 -11.11 -9.82
CA PRO A 83 33.20 -12.54 -9.98
C PRO A 83 33.48 -13.25 -8.65
N LEU A 84 32.63 -14.22 -8.30
CA LEU A 84 32.87 -15.11 -7.16
C LEU A 84 34.12 -15.95 -7.47
N ARG A 85 35.30 -15.48 -7.04
CA ARG A 85 36.56 -16.22 -7.21
C ARG A 85 36.60 -17.40 -6.24
N LEU A 86 36.23 -18.57 -6.76
CA LEU A 86 36.43 -19.85 -6.09
C LEU A 86 37.90 -20.27 -6.26
N ALA A 87 38.77 -19.68 -5.44
CA ALA A 87 40.20 -19.94 -5.45
C ALA A 87 40.68 -20.53 -4.11
N HIS A 88 41.70 -21.38 -4.19
CA HIS A 88 42.43 -21.89 -3.03
C HIS A 88 43.90 -22.05 -3.38
N GLY A 89 44.77 -21.42 -2.59
CA GLY A 89 46.17 -21.29 -2.95
C GLY A 89 46.34 -20.52 -4.27
N HIS A 90 47.01 -21.14 -5.24
CA HIS A 90 47.24 -20.60 -6.59
C HIS A 90 46.32 -21.21 -7.66
N PHE A 91 45.29 -21.94 -7.25
CA PHE A 91 44.36 -22.60 -8.16
C PHE A 91 42.99 -21.94 -8.11
N THR A 92 42.48 -21.55 -9.28
CA THR A 92 41.16 -20.95 -9.46
C THR A 92 40.26 -21.88 -10.27
N PHE A 93 39.05 -22.13 -9.81
CA PHE A 93 38.08 -22.91 -10.60
C PHE A 93 37.65 -22.14 -11.86
N VAL A 94 37.67 -22.79 -13.03
CA VAL A 94 37.36 -22.17 -14.33
C VAL A 94 36.05 -22.66 -14.91
N ALA A 95 35.83 -23.97 -14.99
CA ALA A 95 34.65 -24.52 -15.65
C ALA A 95 34.33 -25.95 -15.22
N SER A 96 33.09 -26.38 -15.45
CA SER A 96 32.70 -27.80 -15.42
C SER A 96 32.53 -28.36 -16.83
N LEU A 97 32.90 -29.63 -17.00
CA LEU A 97 32.85 -30.36 -18.24
C LEU A 97 31.88 -31.53 -18.11
N ILE A 98 30.90 -31.59 -19.01
CA ILE A 98 29.89 -32.65 -19.06
C ILE A 98 30.06 -33.43 -20.36
N PRO A 99 30.45 -34.72 -20.30
CA PRO A 99 30.50 -35.56 -21.49
C PRO A 99 29.10 -35.90 -22.00
N GLU A 100 28.87 -35.66 -23.29
CA GLU A 100 27.66 -35.93 -24.05
C GLU A 100 27.95 -36.90 -25.20
N GLN A 101 26.92 -37.46 -25.84
CA GLN A 101 27.11 -38.40 -26.96
C GLN A 101 27.86 -37.79 -28.16
N ALA A 102 27.75 -36.47 -28.35
CA ALA A 102 28.35 -35.73 -29.46
C ALA A 102 29.68 -35.01 -29.11
N GLY A 103 30.15 -35.08 -27.86
CA GLY A 103 31.34 -34.35 -27.42
C GLY A 103 31.30 -33.98 -25.94
N VAL A 104 32.08 -32.97 -25.53
CA VAL A 104 32.09 -32.45 -24.15
C VAL A 104 31.56 -31.02 -24.16
N THR A 105 30.54 -30.73 -23.33
CA THR A 105 30.05 -29.36 -23.12
C THR A 105 30.81 -28.69 -21.99
N VAL A 106 31.00 -27.38 -22.09
CA VAL A 106 31.71 -26.56 -21.10
C VAL A 106 30.76 -25.56 -20.47
N HIS A 107 30.75 -25.54 -19.14
CA HIS A 107 30.02 -24.56 -18.34
C HIS A 107 31.04 -23.79 -17.50
N SER A 108 31.48 -22.64 -18.01
CA SER A 108 32.42 -21.75 -17.31
C SER A 108 31.78 -21.16 -16.05
N ALA A 109 32.60 -20.95 -15.02
CA ALA A 109 32.23 -20.16 -13.86
C ALA A 109 32.01 -18.69 -14.27
N PRO A 110 31.13 -17.94 -13.57
CA PRO A 110 30.95 -16.51 -13.83
C PRO A 110 32.28 -15.75 -13.81
N GLY A 111 32.51 -14.92 -14.85
CA GLY A 111 33.74 -14.14 -15.02
C GLY A 111 35.00 -14.95 -15.35
N GLN A 112 34.87 -16.22 -15.71
CA GLN A 112 35.97 -17.07 -16.15
C GLN A 112 35.84 -17.40 -17.64
N GLU A 113 36.93 -17.19 -18.36
CA GLU A 113 37.04 -17.52 -19.79
C GLU A 113 38.07 -18.64 -20.00
N LEU A 114 37.95 -19.40 -21.09
CA LEU A 114 38.92 -20.45 -21.42
C LEU A 114 40.14 -19.93 -22.19
N GLY A 115 40.12 -18.68 -22.65
CA GLY A 115 41.26 -18.06 -23.34
C GLY A 115 41.72 -18.83 -24.59
N GLY A 116 40.82 -19.53 -25.28
CA GLY A 116 41.13 -20.37 -26.44
C GLY A 116 41.52 -21.83 -26.12
N TYR A 117 41.52 -22.24 -24.85
CA TYR A 117 41.71 -23.63 -24.46
C TYR A 117 40.54 -24.51 -24.93
N ALA A 118 40.85 -25.55 -25.70
CA ALA A 118 39.91 -26.58 -26.10
C ALA A 118 40.01 -27.79 -25.16
N PRO A 119 38.91 -28.20 -24.47
CA PRO A 119 38.91 -29.39 -23.63
C PRO A 119 39.31 -30.64 -24.42
N LYS A 120 39.94 -31.61 -23.76
CA LYS A 120 40.54 -32.80 -24.40
C LYS A 120 39.55 -33.71 -25.12
N GLY A 121 38.24 -33.52 -24.92
CA GLY A 121 37.19 -34.38 -25.47
C GLY A 121 37.14 -35.79 -24.87
N THR A 122 38.03 -36.11 -23.93
CA THR A 122 38.12 -37.40 -23.23
C THR A 122 37.72 -37.25 -21.76
N THR A 123 37.38 -38.36 -21.11
CA THR A 123 37.07 -38.42 -19.68
C THR A 123 38.31 -38.51 -18.77
N GLU A 124 39.50 -38.24 -19.31
CA GLU A 124 40.78 -38.34 -18.61
C GLU A 124 40.97 -37.23 -17.58
N CYS A 125 41.75 -37.52 -16.54
CA CYS A 125 42.06 -36.58 -15.46
C CYS A 125 43.58 -36.40 -15.40
N ASP A 126 44.03 -35.15 -15.47
CA ASP A 126 45.44 -34.77 -15.58
C ASP A 126 46.25 -35.10 -14.33
N HIS A 127 45.57 -35.16 -13.18
CA HIS A 127 46.21 -35.54 -11.92
C HIS A 127 46.47 -37.05 -11.83
N CYS A 128 45.42 -37.87 -12.04
CA CYS A 128 45.51 -39.30 -11.77
C CYS A 128 45.84 -40.15 -13.01
N GLY A 129 45.74 -39.58 -14.21
CA GLY A 129 45.98 -40.26 -15.50
C GLY A 129 45.02 -41.41 -15.84
N LYS A 130 44.08 -41.76 -14.95
CA LYS A 130 43.18 -42.91 -15.14
C LYS A 130 42.04 -42.55 -16.08
N ASN A 131 41.87 -43.29 -17.17
CA ASN A 131 40.65 -43.23 -17.98
C ASN A 131 39.52 -43.99 -17.25
N ARG A 132 38.48 -43.26 -16.87
CA ARG A 132 37.26 -43.78 -16.23
C ARG A 132 36.09 -43.16 -16.98
N ASN A 133 34.94 -43.83 -17.04
CA ASN A 133 33.70 -43.25 -17.58
C ASN A 133 33.13 -42.19 -16.61
N ARG A 134 33.86 -41.09 -16.44
CA ARG A 134 33.47 -39.98 -15.56
C ARG A 134 32.32 -39.24 -16.21
N THR A 135 31.24 -39.06 -15.48
CA THR A 135 30.08 -38.26 -15.90
C THR A 135 30.28 -36.77 -15.66
N ARG A 136 31.33 -36.38 -14.91
CA ARG A 136 31.65 -34.99 -14.55
C ARG A 136 33.16 -34.79 -14.44
N LEU A 137 33.64 -33.73 -15.08
CA LEU A 137 35.02 -33.26 -15.08
C LEU A 137 35.03 -31.75 -14.77
N TYR A 138 36.19 -31.22 -14.38
CA TYR A 138 36.34 -29.84 -13.96
C TYR A 138 37.65 -29.25 -14.51
N LEU A 139 37.64 -27.95 -14.81
CA LEU A 139 38.81 -27.19 -15.23
C LEU A 139 39.22 -26.22 -14.13
N VAL A 140 40.51 -26.17 -13.85
CA VAL A 140 41.13 -25.29 -12.86
C VAL A 140 42.30 -24.57 -13.52
N ARG A 141 42.45 -23.28 -13.26
CA ARG A 141 43.55 -22.44 -13.72
C ARG A 141 44.60 -22.35 -12.62
N ASP A 142 45.84 -22.58 -12.97
CA ASP A 142 46.99 -22.27 -12.13
C ASP A 142 47.40 -20.82 -12.35
N GLU A 143 47.23 -19.97 -11.35
CA GLU A 143 47.53 -18.54 -11.41
C GLU A 143 49.04 -18.24 -11.53
N ARG A 144 49.91 -19.26 -11.36
CA ARG A 144 51.37 -19.08 -11.49
C ARG A 144 51.84 -18.99 -12.94
N ASP A 145 51.21 -19.76 -13.83
CA ASP A 145 51.62 -19.91 -15.23
C ASP A 145 50.45 -19.82 -16.23
N ASP A 146 49.25 -19.54 -15.74
CA ASP A 146 47.99 -19.45 -16.49
C ASP A 146 47.57 -20.78 -17.16
N SER A 147 48.13 -21.91 -16.73
CA SER A 147 47.80 -23.22 -17.30
C SER A 147 46.43 -23.72 -16.83
N ILE A 148 45.68 -24.35 -17.74
CA ILE A 148 44.39 -24.99 -17.44
C ILE A 148 44.59 -26.50 -17.25
N ILE A 149 44.10 -27.01 -16.13
CA ILE A 149 44.25 -28.40 -15.69
C ILE A 149 42.85 -29.06 -15.65
N GLN A 150 42.70 -30.21 -16.32
CA GLN A 150 41.46 -30.99 -16.32
C GLN A 150 41.46 -32.05 -15.21
N LEU A 151 40.53 -31.93 -14.26
CA LEU A 151 40.46 -32.75 -13.05
C LEU A 151 39.14 -33.51 -12.94
N GLY A 152 39.21 -34.72 -12.40
CA GLY A 152 38.04 -35.51 -12.02
C GLY A 152 37.44 -35.07 -10.68
N HIS A 153 36.19 -35.44 -10.44
CA HIS A 153 35.44 -35.12 -9.21
C HIS A 153 36.18 -35.45 -7.91
N SER A 154 36.89 -36.58 -7.84
CA SER A 154 37.66 -36.96 -6.64
C SER A 154 39.03 -36.29 -6.52
N CYS A 155 39.49 -35.61 -7.57
CA CYS A 155 40.84 -35.05 -7.66
C CYS A 155 40.83 -33.52 -7.58
N ILE A 156 39.71 -32.86 -7.89
CA ILE A 156 39.62 -31.39 -7.88
C ILE A 156 39.89 -30.79 -6.50
N GLU A 157 39.41 -31.45 -5.44
CA GLU A 157 39.59 -31.01 -4.05
C GLU A 157 41.07 -30.92 -3.64
N LEU A 158 41.96 -31.71 -4.27
CA LEU A 158 43.40 -31.64 -4.02
C LEU A 158 44.05 -30.35 -4.54
N TYR A 159 43.41 -29.69 -5.52
CA TYR A 159 43.92 -28.48 -6.16
C TYR A 159 43.20 -27.25 -5.62
N THR A 160 41.87 -27.32 -5.54
CA THR A 160 41.06 -26.16 -5.19
C THR A 160 40.63 -26.17 -3.73
N GLY A 161 40.91 -27.22 -2.94
CA GLY A 161 40.38 -27.35 -1.58
C GLY A 161 38.84 -27.42 -1.52
N ILE A 162 38.16 -27.41 -2.67
CA ILE A 162 36.70 -27.35 -2.79
C ILE A 162 36.18 -28.75 -3.05
N ALA A 163 35.36 -29.26 -2.12
CA ALA A 163 34.56 -30.44 -2.41
C ALA A 163 33.58 -30.09 -3.56
N PRO A 164 33.38 -30.96 -4.58
CA PRO A 164 32.49 -30.69 -5.71
C PRO A 164 31.05 -30.27 -5.36
N LYS A 165 30.62 -30.55 -4.12
CA LYS A 165 29.37 -30.06 -3.52
C LYS A 165 29.32 -28.54 -3.28
N GLY A 166 30.42 -27.79 -3.45
CA GLY A 166 30.49 -26.33 -3.35
C GLY A 166 30.26 -25.58 -4.67
N LEU A 167 30.24 -26.30 -5.80
CA LEU A 167 30.18 -25.71 -7.14
C LEU A 167 28.80 -25.18 -7.56
N TRP A 168 27.73 -25.43 -6.78
CA TRP A 168 26.40 -24.83 -6.99
C TRP A 168 26.42 -23.30 -6.84
N ALA A 169 27.43 -22.74 -6.15
CA ALA A 169 27.58 -21.30 -5.98
C ALA A 169 27.78 -20.56 -7.32
N LEU A 170 28.21 -21.28 -8.36
CA LEU A 170 28.49 -20.71 -9.69
C LEU A 170 27.26 -20.49 -10.56
N THR A 171 26.14 -21.12 -10.22
CA THR A 171 24.83 -20.93 -10.89
C THR A 171 23.83 -20.24 -9.97
N PHE A 172 24.31 -19.72 -8.84
CA PHE A 172 23.45 -19.13 -7.81
C PHE A 172 22.86 -17.79 -8.25
N ASP A 173 23.57 -17.06 -9.11
CA ASP A 173 23.09 -15.86 -9.81
C ASP A 173 21.80 -16.14 -10.62
N GLN A 174 21.70 -17.29 -11.28
CA GLN A 174 20.51 -17.73 -12.01
C GLN A 174 19.36 -18.06 -11.06
N GLU A 175 19.65 -18.68 -9.91
CA GLU A 175 18.67 -18.91 -8.85
C GLU A 175 18.17 -17.62 -8.17
N LEU A 176 18.96 -16.54 -8.26
CA LEU A 176 18.57 -15.21 -7.76
C LEU A 176 17.74 -14.45 -8.80
N ALA A 177 17.88 -14.75 -10.10
CA ALA A 177 17.07 -14.18 -11.17
C ALA A 177 15.57 -14.50 -11.02
N GLU A 178 15.21 -15.62 -10.38
CA GLU A 178 13.82 -15.98 -10.02
C GLU A 178 13.13 -14.89 -9.15
N PHE A 179 13.89 -14.07 -8.44
CA PHE A 179 13.36 -12.98 -7.61
C PHE A 179 13.11 -11.69 -8.41
N THR A 180 13.60 -11.62 -9.65
CA THR A 180 13.46 -10.46 -10.55
C THR A 180 12.19 -10.50 -11.38
N GLU A 181 11.59 -11.69 -11.56
CA GLU A 181 10.30 -11.83 -12.23
C GLU A 181 9.19 -11.23 -11.35
N ASP A 182 8.45 -10.28 -11.93
CA ASP A 182 7.15 -9.85 -11.41
C ASP A 182 6.23 -11.04 -11.61
N ASP A 183 6.05 -11.86 -10.57
CA ASP A 183 5.05 -12.92 -10.54
C ASP A 183 3.67 -12.26 -10.65
N GLY A 184 3.31 -11.92 -11.88
CA GLY A 184 1.99 -11.48 -12.28
C GLY A 184 1.01 -12.55 -11.82
N LEU A 185 0.31 -12.24 -10.73
CA LEU A 185 -0.71 -13.08 -10.12
C LEU A 185 -0.27 -14.53 -9.80
N LEU A 186 0.38 -14.72 -8.65
CA LEU A 186 0.27 -16.02 -7.97
C LEU A 186 -1.11 -16.16 -7.31
N ASP A 187 -1.94 -16.89 -8.04
CA ASP A 187 -3.07 -17.74 -7.65
C ASP A 187 -3.15 -18.05 -6.15
N GLY A 188 -4.03 -17.33 -5.43
CA GLY A 188 -4.27 -17.63 -4.02
C GLY A 188 -4.81 -16.47 -3.19
N GLY A 189 -6.07 -16.09 -3.42
CA GLY A 189 -7.08 -15.68 -2.42
C GLY A 189 -6.73 -14.79 -1.20
N GLY A 190 -5.59 -14.12 -1.16
CA GLY A 190 -5.14 -13.34 -0.01
C GLY A 190 -4.42 -12.09 -0.49
N PHE A 191 -5.03 -10.93 -0.27
CA PHE A 191 -4.40 -9.64 -0.49
C PHE A 191 -3.27 -9.45 0.52
N SER A 192 -2.08 -9.95 0.19
CA SER A 192 -0.88 -9.60 0.95
C SER A 192 -0.56 -8.13 0.74
N SER A 193 -0.02 -7.54 1.80
CA SER A 193 0.36 -6.15 2.02
C SER A 193 1.36 -5.60 0.98
N ARG A 194 0.93 -5.45 -0.28
CA ARG A 194 1.69 -4.73 -1.29
C ARG A 194 1.62 -3.23 -0.95
N ASP A 195 2.77 -2.62 -0.69
CA ASP A 195 2.92 -1.17 -0.50
C ASP A 195 2.87 -0.45 -1.87
N LEU A 196 1.80 -0.70 -2.64
CA LEU A 196 1.52 -0.01 -3.89
C LEU A 196 1.09 1.42 -3.54
N GLY A 197 1.84 2.40 -4.03
CA GLY A 197 1.45 3.81 -3.98
C GLY A 197 0.45 4.09 -5.10
N VAL A 198 -0.72 4.61 -4.74
CA VAL A 198 -1.73 5.08 -5.70
C VAL A 198 -1.90 6.58 -5.54
N ASP A 199 -2.01 7.28 -6.66
CA ASP A 199 -2.34 8.70 -6.73
C ASP A 199 -3.56 9.06 -5.85
N VAL A 200 -3.40 10.09 -5.00
CA VAL A 200 -4.41 10.51 -4.02
C VAL A 200 -5.72 10.91 -4.70
N ASP A 201 -5.64 11.64 -5.82
CA ASP A 201 -6.81 12.17 -6.53
C ASP A 201 -7.63 11.06 -7.15
N ARG A 202 -6.95 10.07 -7.71
CA ARG A 202 -7.58 8.86 -8.24
C ARG A 202 -8.33 8.09 -7.15
N VAL A 203 -7.74 7.94 -5.97
CA VAL A 203 -8.41 7.27 -4.84
C VAL A 203 -9.67 8.03 -4.44
N LEU A 204 -9.59 9.36 -4.32
CA LEU A 204 -10.74 10.20 -3.96
C LEU A 204 -11.84 10.14 -5.02
N ALA A 205 -11.50 10.18 -6.30
CA ALA A 205 -12.47 10.07 -7.40
C ALA A 205 -13.24 8.73 -7.37
N PHE A 206 -12.54 7.60 -7.20
CA PHE A 206 -13.19 6.30 -7.07
C PHE A 206 -14.01 6.18 -5.77
N ALA A 207 -13.49 6.71 -4.66
CA ALA A 207 -14.22 6.73 -3.40
C ALA A 207 -15.53 7.51 -3.53
N PHE A 208 -15.51 8.66 -4.21
CA PHE A 208 -16.66 9.50 -4.45
C PHE A 208 -17.70 8.78 -5.34
N ALA A 209 -17.26 8.13 -6.42
CA ALA A 209 -18.12 7.35 -7.32
C ALA A 209 -18.80 6.16 -6.62
N HIS A 210 -18.05 5.36 -5.84
CA HIS A 210 -18.58 4.19 -5.15
C HIS A 210 -19.46 4.52 -3.94
N SER A 211 -19.38 5.74 -3.41
CA SER A 211 -20.14 6.18 -2.24
C SER A 211 -21.29 7.13 -2.58
N ASN A 212 -21.65 7.28 -3.85
CA ASN A 212 -22.68 8.22 -4.30
C ASN A 212 -22.43 9.64 -3.76
N GLY A 213 -21.23 10.17 -4.03
CA GLY A 213 -20.78 11.47 -3.56
C GLY A 213 -20.56 11.53 -2.05
N GLY A 214 -20.16 10.42 -1.42
CA GLY A 214 -19.92 10.29 0.02
C GLY A 214 -21.16 10.02 0.88
N ARG A 215 -22.37 10.10 0.31
CA ARG A 215 -23.64 9.93 1.04
C ARG A 215 -23.95 8.48 1.41
N ALA A 216 -23.52 7.54 0.57
CA ALA A 216 -23.68 6.10 0.76
C ALA A 216 -22.36 5.44 1.17
N TYR A 217 -21.49 6.15 1.90
CA TYR A 217 -20.24 5.59 2.40
C TYR A 217 -20.49 4.45 3.40
N VAL A 218 -19.81 3.32 3.20
CA VAL A 218 -19.85 2.15 4.07
C VAL A 218 -18.49 1.94 4.74
N SER A 219 -18.49 1.91 6.08
CA SER A 219 -17.31 1.67 6.90
C SER A 219 -16.75 0.26 6.72
N ALA A 220 -15.43 0.11 6.89
CA ALA A 220 -14.78 -1.20 6.95
C ALA A 220 -15.26 -2.09 8.11
N GLN A 221 -15.92 -1.50 9.11
CA GLN A 221 -16.50 -2.22 10.25
C GLN A 221 -17.97 -2.64 10.03
N ALA A 222 -18.57 -2.31 8.88
CA ALA A 222 -19.94 -2.73 8.59
C ALA A 222 -19.98 -4.25 8.38
N TYR A 223 -20.96 -4.92 9.00
CA TYR A 223 -21.06 -6.39 8.96
C TYR A 223 -21.81 -6.94 7.74
N ASN A 224 -22.78 -6.20 7.21
CA ASN A 224 -23.73 -6.70 6.21
C ASN A 224 -23.52 -6.13 4.81
N ASP A 225 -22.67 -5.10 4.67
CA ASP A 225 -22.48 -4.38 3.42
C ASP A 225 -21.01 -4.43 2.99
N THR A 226 -20.77 -4.39 1.68
CA THR A 226 -19.41 -4.30 1.14
C THR A 226 -18.82 -2.94 1.48
N PRO A 227 -17.69 -2.86 2.21
CA PRO A 227 -17.07 -1.58 2.55
C PRO A 227 -16.65 -0.80 1.30
N THR A 228 -16.81 0.52 1.34
CA THR A 228 -16.42 1.39 0.20
C THR A 228 -14.95 1.21 -0.17
N VAL A 229 -14.07 1.03 0.84
CA VAL A 229 -12.64 0.76 0.60
C VAL A 229 -12.40 -0.51 -0.21
N GLN A 230 -13.24 -1.54 -0.06
CA GLN A 230 -13.09 -2.79 -0.81
C GLN A 230 -13.48 -2.60 -2.29
N LEU A 231 -14.55 -1.83 -2.55
CA LEU A 231 -14.95 -1.47 -3.91
C LEU A 231 -13.84 -0.65 -4.61
N VAL A 232 -13.30 0.34 -3.92
CA VAL A 232 -12.18 1.16 -4.41
C VAL A 232 -10.95 0.30 -4.70
N ARG A 233 -10.59 -0.64 -3.82
CA ARG A 233 -9.48 -1.59 -4.07
C ARG A 233 -9.70 -2.43 -5.32
N THR A 234 -10.91 -2.94 -5.52
CA THR A 234 -11.25 -3.73 -6.71
C THR A 234 -11.07 -2.91 -7.98
N SER A 235 -11.52 -1.65 -7.99
CA SER A 235 -11.37 -0.74 -9.13
C SER A 235 -9.92 -0.36 -9.42
N LEU A 236 -9.08 -0.20 -8.39
CA LEU A 236 -7.70 0.25 -8.54
C LEU A 236 -6.72 -0.87 -8.86
N PHE A 237 -6.89 -2.05 -8.26
CA PHE A 237 -5.88 -3.10 -8.30
C PHE A 237 -6.30 -4.32 -9.13
N GLY A 238 -7.54 -4.36 -9.60
CA GLY A 238 -8.08 -5.46 -10.38
C GLY A 238 -8.26 -6.72 -9.53
N THR A 239 -9.50 -7.15 -9.35
CA THR A 239 -9.81 -8.52 -8.91
C THR A 239 -10.46 -9.30 -10.04
N LYS A 240 -10.48 -10.62 -9.92
CA LYS A 240 -11.18 -11.50 -10.84
C LYS A 240 -12.69 -11.24 -10.68
N LEU A 241 -13.26 -10.40 -11.55
CA LEU A 241 -14.71 -10.15 -11.62
C LEU A 241 -15.39 -11.39 -12.21
N ARG A 242 -16.28 -12.01 -11.44
CA ARG A 242 -16.83 -13.33 -11.74
C ARG A 242 -18.09 -13.22 -12.59
N THR A 243 -18.89 -12.18 -12.39
CA THR A 243 -20.16 -12.01 -13.09
C THR A 243 -20.13 -10.86 -14.09
N GLU A 244 -21.02 -10.91 -15.08
CA GLU A 244 -21.20 -9.81 -16.04
C GLU A 244 -21.78 -8.55 -15.38
N GLU A 245 -22.59 -8.71 -14.33
CA GLU A 245 -23.13 -7.59 -13.55
C GLU A 245 -22.03 -6.84 -12.80
N GLU A 246 -21.09 -7.56 -12.18
CA GLU A 246 -19.92 -6.96 -11.53
C GLU A 246 -19.10 -6.14 -12.54
N ARG A 247 -18.83 -6.70 -13.73
CA ARG A 247 -18.08 -6.01 -14.79
C ARG A 247 -18.76 -4.71 -15.22
N ARG A 248 -20.07 -4.76 -15.47
CA ARG A 248 -20.86 -3.56 -15.83
C ARG A 248 -20.86 -2.52 -14.72
N TYR A 249 -21.00 -2.94 -13.46
CA TYR A 249 -20.94 -2.04 -12.31
C TYR A 249 -19.60 -1.32 -12.21
N PHE A 250 -18.48 -2.06 -12.25
CA PHE A 250 -17.15 -1.47 -12.12
C PHE A 250 -16.74 -0.63 -13.33
N ALA A 251 -17.20 -0.98 -14.54
CA ALA A 251 -17.01 -0.15 -15.73
C ALA A 251 -17.73 1.21 -15.61
N ALA A 252 -19.00 1.21 -15.17
CA ALA A 252 -19.75 2.44 -14.94
C ALA A 252 -19.10 3.32 -13.86
N LYS A 253 -18.60 2.71 -12.77
CA LYS A 253 -17.89 3.45 -11.72
C LYS A 253 -16.54 3.99 -12.16
N ALA A 254 -15.85 3.32 -13.09
CA ALA A 254 -14.64 3.86 -13.70
C ALA A 254 -14.93 5.09 -14.58
N GLU A 255 -16.04 5.09 -15.31
CA GLU A 255 -16.48 6.25 -16.11
C GLU A 255 -16.85 7.44 -15.21
N GLU A 256 -17.64 7.21 -14.16
CA GLU A 256 -17.95 8.24 -13.16
C GLU A 256 -16.67 8.81 -12.52
N ALA A 257 -15.75 7.94 -12.09
CA ALA A 257 -14.49 8.36 -11.49
C ALA A 257 -13.61 9.16 -12.46
N ALA A 258 -13.60 8.82 -13.75
CA ALA A 258 -12.86 9.59 -14.75
C ALA A 258 -13.43 11.02 -14.90
N GLY A 259 -14.75 11.17 -14.81
CA GLY A 259 -15.40 12.49 -14.75
C GLY A 259 -14.96 13.31 -13.54
N TYR A 260 -14.95 12.70 -12.34
CA TYR A 260 -14.52 13.39 -11.12
C TYR A 260 -13.03 13.70 -11.10
N LEU A 261 -12.19 12.87 -11.73
CA LEU A 261 -10.76 13.12 -11.82
C LEU A 261 -10.42 14.37 -12.64
N ALA A 262 -11.27 14.71 -13.62
CA ALA A 262 -11.13 15.95 -14.40
C ALA A 262 -11.61 17.20 -13.62
N ASP A 263 -12.41 17.02 -12.58
CA ASP A 263 -12.93 18.10 -11.73
C ASP A 263 -11.97 18.39 -10.56
N THR A 264 -10.91 19.13 -10.86
CA THR A 264 -9.90 19.54 -9.87
C THR A 264 -10.49 20.32 -8.70
N ALA A 265 -11.51 21.17 -8.95
CA ALA A 265 -12.16 21.95 -7.91
C ALA A 265 -12.92 21.07 -6.91
N LEU A 266 -13.62 20.04 -7.39
CA LEU A 266 -14.26 19.05 -6.53
C LEU A 266 -13.23 18.30 -5.67
N LEU A 267 -12.13 17.85 -6.28
CA LEU A 267 -11.09 17.11 -5.56
C LEU A 267 -10.43 17.98 -4.49
N ASP A 268 -10.12 19.23 -4.81
CA ASP A 268 -9.58 20.19 -3.84
C ASP A 268 -10.56 20.48 -2.70
N ALA A 269 -11.86 20.58 -2.99
CA ALA A 269 -12.89 20.73 -1.96
C ALA A 269 -13.00 19.49 -1.05
N ILE A 270 -12.88 18.28 -1.62
CA ILE A 270 -12.83 17.03 -0.84
C ILE A 270 -11.59 17.01 0.06
N LYS A 271 -10.40 17.35 -0.47
CA LYS A 271 -9.16 17.42 0.31
C LYS A 271 -9.27 18.44 1.44
N ALA A 272 -9.77 19.64 1.16
CA ALA A 272 -9.95 20.72 2.13
C ALA A 272 -10.93 20.34 3.26
N SER A 273 -11.83 19.38 3.06
CA SER A 273 -12.74 18.91 4.11
C SER A 273 -12.01 18.31 5.33
N VAL A 274 -10.72 17.96 5.20
CA VAL A 274 -9.88 17.53 6.33
C VAL A 274 -9.81 18.59 7.43
N GLU A 275 -9.93 19.88 7.09
CA GLU A 275 -9.89 20.98 8.05
C GLU A 275 -11.13 21.00 8.97
N THR A 276 -12.22 20.33 8.58
CA THR A 276 -13.40 20.16 9.44
C THR A 276 -13.19 19.05 10.50
N THR A 277 -12.12 18.27 10.38
CA THR A 277 -11.75 17.25 11.38
C THR A 277 -10.98 17.88 12.53
N SER A 278 -11.11 17.32 13.73
CA SER A 278 -10.39 17.83 14.90
C SER A 278 -8.87 17.78 14.68
N ALA A 279 -8.21 18.92 14.80
CA ALA A 279 -6.75 19.09 14.68
C ALA A 279 -5.96 18.13 15.58
N ASN A 280 -6.52 17.82 16.76
CA ASN A 280 -5.89 16.98 17.78
C ASN A 280 -6.28 15.50 17.70
N SER A 281 -7.11 15.10 16.74
CA SER A 281 -7.45 13.69 16.53
C SER A 281 -6.38 12.99 15.69
N ASP A 282 -6.03 11.75 16.06
CA ASP A 282 -5.08 10.93 15.31
C ASP A 282 -5.57 10.68 13.87
N TYR A 283 -6.89 10.55 13.70
CA TYR A 283 -7.53 10.47 12.39
C TYR A 283 -7.24 11.69 11.50
N GLY A 284 -7.48 12.90 12.02
CA GLY A 284 -7.23 14.14 11.27
C GLY A 284 -5.74 14.35 10.97
N ARG A 285 -4.85 14.03 11.91
CA ARG A 285 -3.39 14.07 11.67
C ARG A 285 -2.97 13.12 10.55
N ASN A 286 -3.43 11.87 10.58
CA ASN A 286 -3.10 10.88 9.55
C ASN A 286 -3.59 11.29 8.17
N LEU A 287 -4.79 11.88 8.07
CA LEU A 287 -5.32 12.40 6.80
C LEU A 287 -4.44 13.52 6.23
N ARG A 288 -4.01 14.50 7.05
CA ARG A 288 -3.13 15.58 6.56
C ARG A 288 -1.79 15.03 6.04
N VAL A 289 -1.20 14.07 6.74
CA VAL A 289 0.05 13.41 6.29
C VAL A 289 -0.15 12.69 4.96
N ILE A 290 -1.29 12.00 4.78
CA ILE A 290 -1.60 11.32 3.51
C ILE A 290 -1.82 12.33 2.38
N LEU A 291 -2.51 13.44 2.65
CA LEU A 291 -2.84 14.46 1.66
C LEU A 291 -1.64 15.33 1.25
N ASP A 292 -0.60 15.43 2.08
CA ASP A 292 0.66 16.11 1.77
C ASP A 292 1.53 15.29 0.77
N GLY A 293 1.21 14.00 0.60
CA GLY A 293 1.86 13.14 -0.39
C GLY A 293 1.09 13.07 -1.71
N GLU A 294 1.81 12.83 -2.81
CA GLU A 294 1.20 12.58 -4.13
C GLU A 294 0.53 11.21 -4.21
N THR A 295 1.00 10.23 -3.43
CA THR A 295 0.49 8.86 -3.44
C THR A 295 0.22 8.33 -2.04
N VAL A 296 -0.75 7.43 -1.95
CA VAL A 296 -1.12 6.72 -0.72
C VAL A 296 -0.82 5.23 -0.84
N SER A 297 -0.27 4.66 0.24
CA SER A 297 -0.03 3.22 0.30
C SER A 297 -1.34 2.43 0.47
N GLY A 298 -1.32 1.17 0.04
CA GLY A 298 -2.42 0.23 0.26
C GLY A 298 -2.85 0.10 1.73
N ARG A 299 -1.98 0.35 2.71
CA ARG A 299 -2.34 0.31 4.15
C ARG A 299 -3.19 1.52 4.58
N ASN A 300 -2.89 2.69 4.04
CA ASN A 300 -3.54 3.95 4.40
C ASN A 300 -4.75 4.30 3.52
N LEU A 301 -5.00 3.50 2.48
CA LEU A 301 -6.11 3.69 1.54
C LEU A 301 -7.47 3.86 2.23
N GLY A 302 -7.77 3.06 3.27
CA GLY A 302 -9.05 3.13 3.98
C GLY A 302 -9.27 4.45 4.71
N ILE A 303 -8.19 5.07 5.22
CA ILE A 303 -8.24 6.37 5.87
C ILE A 303 -8.57 7.44 4.82
N LEU A 304 -7.86 7.46 3.68
CA LEU A 304 -8.12 8.42 2.61
C LEU A 304 -9.54 8.28 2.02
N VAL A 305 -9.99 7.06 1.75
CA VAL A 305 -11.34 6.77 1.24
C VAL A 305 -12.43 7.28 2.17
N SER A 306 -12.19 7.37 3.48
CA SER A 306 -13.18 7.90 4.43
C SER A 306 -13.40 9.42 4.33
N LEU A 307 -12.48 10.16 3.71
CA LEU A 307 -12.57 11.63 3.61
C LEU A 307 -13.79 12.09 2.81
N VAL A 308 -14.23 11.34 1.80
CA VAL A 308 -15.42 11.69 1.00
C VAL A 308 -16.69 11.75 1.85
N LYS A 309 -16.77 10.97 2.94
CA LYS A 309 -17.88 11.05 3.91
C LYS A 309 -17.84 12.36 4.70
N VAL A 310 -16.64 12.82 5.09
CA VAL A 310 -16.46 14.08 5.81
C VAL A 310 -16.92 15.25 4.94
N TYR A 311 -16.48 15.27 3.68
CA TYR A 311 -16.94 16.22 2.68
C TYR A 311 -18.46 16.21 2.51
N ALA A 312 -19.06 15.03 2.28
CA ALA A 312 -20.50 14.90 2.09
C ALA A 312 -21.31 15.38 3.31
N LYS A 313 -20.83 15.09 4.53
CA LYS A 313 -21.47 15.54 5.76
C LYS A 313 -21.40 17.05 5.91
N ALA A 314 -20.28 17.67 5.59
CA ALA A 314 -20.15 19.13 5.62
C ALA A 314 -21.12 19.79 4.61
N ALA A 315 -21.20 19.25 3.40
CA ALA A 315 -22.13 19.72 2.37
C ALA A 315 -23.61 19.50 2.76
N GLN A 316 -23.94 18.39 3.43
CA GLN A 316 -25.28 18.13 3.96
C GLN A 316 -25.66 19.11 5.08
N ILE A 317 -24.75 19.38 6.02
CA ILE A 317 -24.98 20.37 7.08
C ILE A 317 -25.22 21.76 6.48
N GLU A 318 -24.45 22.14 5.46
CA GLU A 318 -24.63 23.43 4.79
C GLU A 318 -25.95 23.49 4.03
N ALA A 319 -26.30 22.44 3.28
CA ALA A 319 -27.59 22.35 2.60
C ALA A 319 -28.78 22.35 3.60
N GLU A 320 -28.66 21.72 4.76
CA GLU A 320 -29.66 21.76 5.84
C GLU A 320 -29.78 23.16 6.45
N ARG A 321 -28.66 23.90 6.57
CA ARG A 321 -28.63 25.30 7.01
C ARG A 321 -29.28 26.23 5.98
N GLU A 322 -29.00 26.04 4.69
CA GLU A 322 -29.60 26.83 3.60
C GLU A 322 -31.09 26.53 3.43
N ALA A 323 -31.50 25.26 3.50
CA ALA A 323 -32.90 24.86 3.39
C ALA A 323 -33.74 25.32 4.59
N ASN A 324 -33.10 25.53 5.74
CA ASN A 324 -33.75 25.98 6.97
C ASN A 324 -33.00 27.20 7.53
N PRO A 325 -33.11 28.37 6.88
CA PRO A 325 -32.37 29.57 7.26
C PRO A 325 -32.76 30.00 8.68
N VAL A 326 -31.76 30.29 9.50
CA VAL A 326 -31.99 30.79 10.86
C VAL A 326 -32.29 32.28 10.79
N ALA A 327 -33.41 32.69 11.37
CA ALA A 327 -33.75 34.10 11.48
C ALA A 327 -32.80 34.80 12.46
N LYS A 328 -32.34 36.00 12.08
CA LYS A 328 -31.57 36.86 12.98
C LYS A 328 -32.48 37.40 14.08
N GLY A 329 -31.93 37.56 15.29
CA GLY A 329 -32.63 38.09 16.45
C GLY A 329 -33.30 37.02 17.33
N TYR A 330 -34.03 37.49 18.33
CA TYR A 330 -34.58 36.68 19.43
C TYR A 330 -36.10 36.73 19.42
N ILE A 331 -36.77 35.75 20.04
CA ILE A 331 -38.24 35.65 20.06
C ILE A 331 -38.92 36.62 21.04
N GLY A 332 -38.18 37.55 21.63
CA GLY A 332 -38.65 38.56 22.58
C GLY A 332 -37.49 39.16 23.38
N GLU A 333 -37.80 39.92 24.43
CA GLU A 333 -36.80 40.57 25.29
C GLU A 333 -36.44 39.74 26.53
N VAL A 334 -35.23 39.93 27.07
CA VAL A 334 -34.80 39.24 28.29
C VAL A 334 -35.73 39.58 29.46
N LYS A 335 -36.18 38.55 30.20
CA LYS A 335 -37.23 38.56 31.25
C LYS A 335 -38.67 38.66 30.74
N GLU A 336 -38.91 38.79 29.44
CA GLU A 336 -40.25 38.77 28.88
C GLU A 336 -40.89 37.38 29.04
N ARG A 337 -42.22 37.37 29.27
CA ARG A 337 -43.02 36.15 29.31
C ARG A 337 -43.77 35.97 27.99
N VAL A 338 -43.26 35.08 27.16
CA VAL A 338 -43.79 34.71 25.85
C VAL A 338 -44.77 33.54 25.96
N ARG A 339 -45.75 33.46 25.05
CA ARG A 339 -46.84 32.47 25.07
C ARG A 339 -47.01 31.79 23.72
N ASN A 340 -47.60 30.59 23.72
CA ASN A 340 -47.94 29.81 22.52
C ASN A 340 -46.75 29.61 21.56
N ILE A 341 -45.63 29.16 22.10
CA ILE A 341 -44.43 28.90 21.30
C ILE A 341 -44.52 27.48 20.76
N VAL A 342 -44.38 27.35 19.44
CA VAL A 342 -44.25 26.06 18.76
C VAL A 342 -42.80 25.87 18.38
N LEU A 343 -42.18 24.78 18.82
CA LEU A 343 -40.79 24.44 18.52
C LEU A 343 -40.73 23.16 17.70
N HIS A 344 -40.11 23.22 16.53
CA HIS A 344 -39.64 22.03 15.83
C HIS A 344 -38.28 21.62 16.41
N LEU A 345 -38.22 20.49 17.11
CA LEU A 345 -37.06 20.07 17.86
C LEU A 345 -35.95 19.56 16.94
N THR A 346 -34.80 20.23 16.97
CA THR A 346 -33.60 19.85 16.21
C THR A 346 -32.60 19.08 17.07
N THR A 347 -32.70 19.16 18.40
CA THR A 347 -31.91 18.36 19.33
C THR A 347 -32.66 18.13 20.61
N VAL A 348 -32.72 16.87 21.04
CA VAL A 348 -33.13 16.46 22.37
C VAL A 348 -32.00 15.66 23.01
N ARG A 349 -31.57 16.04 24.21
CA ARG A 349 -30.55 15.30 24.97
C ARG A 349 -30.89 15.24 26.45
N GLU A 350 -30.80 14.07 27.03
CA GLU A 350 -30.98 13.87 28.47
C GLU A 350 -29.63 13.81 29.18
N PHE A 351 -29.57 14.42 30.36
CA PHE A 351 -28.42 14.42 31.23
C PHE A 351 -28.85 13.95 32.62
N ASP A 352 -28.29 12.83 33.06
CA ASP A 352 -28.48 12.34 34.42
C ASP A 352 -27.44 12.99 35.35
N GLY A 353 -27.93 13.66 36.40
CA GLY A 353 -27.10 14.25 37.43
C GLY A 353 -27.51 13.79 38.82
N ASN A 354 -26.69 14.14 39.82
CA ASN A 354 -26.93 13.82 41.24
C ASN A 354 -28.26 14.36 41.81
N TYR A 355 -28.93 15.25 41.08
CA TYR A 355 -30.17 15.92 41.48
C TYR A 355 -31.37 15.57 40.57
N GLY A 356 -31.24 14.52 39.76
CA GLY A 356 -32.25 14.08 38.79
C GLY A 356 -31.87 14.36 37.34
N THR A 357 -32.73 13.92 36.42
CA THR A 357 -32.55 14.05 34.98
C THR A 357 -32.91 15.46 34.50
N THR A 358 -32.14 16.00 33.56
CA THR A 358 -32.44 17.25 32.87
C THR A 358 -32.42 17.01 31.37
N THR A 359 -33.49 17.41 30.68
CA THR A 359 -33.59 17.33 29.22
C THR A 359 -33.27 18.70 28.59
N LEU A 360 -32.33 18.71 27.66
CA LEU A 360 -32.02 19.83 26.78
C LEU A 360 -32.85 19.72 25.52
N PHE A 361 -33.69 20.72 25.29
CA PHE A 361 -34.35 20.96 24.02
C PHE A 361 -33.64 22.08 23.27
N ILE A 362 -33.31 21.83 22.02
CA ILE A 362 -33.00 22.88 21.03
C ILE A 362 -33.99 22.69 19.90
N GLY A 363 -34.67 23.76 19.54
CA GLY A 363 -35.65 23.74 18.46
C GLY A 363 -35.78 25.10 17.80
N ARG A 364 -36.59 25.12 16.75
CA ARG A 364 -36.82 26.32 15.94
C ARG A 364 -38.30 26.69 15.94
N THR A 365 -38.59 27.98 16.02
CA THR A 365 -39.94 28.48 15.78
C THR A 365 -40.29 28.44 14.29
N ALA A 366 -41.57 28.60 13.97
CA ALA A 366 -42.04 28.72 12.58
C ALA A 366 -41.36 29.88 11.83
N ASP A 367 -41.02 30.95 12.54
CA ASP A 367 -40.33 32.13 11.98
C ASP A 367 -38.80 31.94 11.89
N GLY A 368 -38.27 30.75 12.24
CA GLY A 368 -36.86 30.41 12.06
C GLY A 368 -35.93 30.81 13.20
N HIS A 369 -36.44 31.31 14.33
CA HIS A 369 -35.61 31.64 15.50
C HIS A 369 -35.23 30.39 16.30
N VAL A 370 -34.00 30.33 16.80
CA VAL A 370 -33.51 29.20 17.61
C VAL A 370 -33.82 29.42 19.08
N VAL A 371 -34.40 28.40 19.71
CA VAL A 371 -34.75 28.40 21.14
C VAL A 371 -34.08 27.22 21.84
N LYS A 372 -33.50 27.51 23.01
CA LYS A 372 -32.82 26.55 23.87
C LYS A 372 -33.49 26.50 25.23
N TRP A 373 -33.82 25.30 25.69
CA TRP A 373 -34.47 25.09 26.98
C TRP A 373 -33.89 23.90 27.73
N PHE A 374 -33.42 24.13 28.96
CA PHE A 374 -33.15 23.06 29.91
C PHE A 374 -34.39 22.85 30.79
N ALA A 375 -35.05 21.72 30.59
CA ALA A 375 -36.21 21.29 31.37
C ALA A 375 -35.77 20.25 32.41
N SER A 376 -36.25 20.38 33.65
CA SER A 376 -36.03 19.37 34.68
C SER A 376 -37.00 18.21 34.49
N GLY A 377 -36.49 16.98 34.50
CA GLY A 377 -37.25 15.75 34.27
C GLY A 377 -36.94 15.09 32.93
N THR A 378 -37.60 13.96 32.70
CA THR A 378 -37.59 13.16 31.46
C THR A 378 -38.87 13.44 30.69
N PHE A 379 -38.78 13.49 29.37
CA PHE A 379 -39.89 13.86 28.50
C PHE A 379 -39.97 12.90 27.30
N PRO A 380 -41.18 12.61 26.78
CA PRO A 380 -41.34 11.63 25.69
C PRO A 380 -40.97 12.17 24.30
N GLN A 381 -40.63 13.45 24.15
CA GLN A 381 -40.32 14.05 22.85
C GLN A 381 -38.92 13.71 22.38
N ASP A 382 -38.79 13.39 21.10
CA ASP A 382 -37.53 13.09 20.43
C ASP A 382 -37.14 14.18 19.41
N THR A 383 -35.93 14.05 18.86
CA THR A 383 -35.47 14.93 17.78
C THR A 383 -36.34 14.74 16.53
N GLY A 384 -36.85 15.83 15.97
CA GLY A 384 -37.81 15.83 14.86
C GLY A 384 -39.26 16.11 15.29
N ASP A 385 -39.58 15.98 16.59
CA ASP A 385 -40.92 16.24 17.09
C ASP A 385 -41.25 17.74 17.16
N THR A 386 -42.54 18.03 17.28
CA THR A 386 -43.03 19.38 17.57
C THR A 386 -43.39 19.51 19.04
N LEU A 387 -42.77 20.47 19.73
CA LEU A 387 -43.02 20.79 21.13
C LEU A 387 -43.81 22.10 21.26
N ASN A 388 -45.00 22.01 21.83
CA ASN A 388 -45.87 23.14 22.08
C ASN A 388 -45.71 23.64 23.53
N LEU A 389 -45.33 24.90 23.70
CA LEU A 389 -45.22 25.57 25.00
C LEU A 389 -46.32 26.60 25.15
N GLU A 390 -47.19 26.43 26.16
CA GLU A 390 -48.21 27.43 26.52
C GLU A 390 -47.59 28.76 26.92
N ALA A 391 -46.50 28.71 27.69
CA ALA A 391 -45.76 29.88 28.11
C ALA A 391 -44.33 29.54 28.53
N ALA A 392 -43.41 30.48 28.32
CA ALA A 392 -42.06 30.42 28.82
C ALA A 392 -41.57 31.84 29.19
N THR A 393 -40.49 31.93 29.94
CA THR A 393 -39.84 33.22 30.23
C THR A 393 -38.47 33.23 29.57
N ILE A 394 -38.17 34.31 28.83
CA ILE A 394 -36.86 34.49 28.22
C ILE A 394 -35.85 34.76 29.33
N LYS A 395 -34.89 33.84 29.46
CA LYS A 395 -33.83 33.90 30.48
C LYS A 395 -32.65 34.73 30.01
N ALA A 396 -32.23 34.52 28.77
CA ALA A 396 -31.05 35.15 28.19
C ALA A 396 -31.08 35.09 26.66
N HIS A 397 -30.30 35.97 26.04
CA HIS A 397 -29.93 35.92 24.64
C HIS A 397 -28.47 35.44 24.56
N GLU A 398 -28.23 34.39 23.79
CA GLU A 398 -26.90 33.82 23.55
C GLU A 398 -26.60 33.87 22.06
N VAL A 399 -25.32 33.99 21.70
CA VAL A 399 -24.86 33.79 20.33
C VAL A 399 -23.96 32.56 20.33
N TYR A 400 -24.40 31.49 19.67
CA TYR A 400 -23.65 30.23 19.59
C TYR A 400 -23.25 29.98 18.13
N GLU A 401 -21.95 29.89 17.85
CA GLU A 401 -21.40 29.72 16.49
C GLU A 401 -21.98 30.73 15.47
N GLY A 402 -22.20 31.99 15.91
CA GLY A 402 -22.76 33.05 15.08
C GLY A 402 -24.28 33.04 14.93
N ILE A 403 -24.99 32.15 15.64
CA ILE A 403 -26.45 32.01 15.61
C ILE A 403 -27.08 32.62 16.86
N ASP A 404 -28.00 33.57 16.67
CA ASP A 404 -28.83 34.14 17.73
C ASP A 404 -29.74 33.07 18.34
N THR A 405 -29.55 32.80 19.63
CA THR A 405 -30.25 31.76 20.38
C THR A 405 -30.99 32.38 21.57
N THR A 406 -32.30 32.14 21.64
CA THR A 406 -33.10 32.54 22.81
C THR A 406 -33.07 31.43 23.85
N VAL A 407 -32.53 31.70 25.04
CA VAL A 407 -32.59 30.77 26.16
C VAL A 407 -33.86 31.03 26.95
N ILE A 408 -34.71 30.02 27.10
CA ILE A 408 -35.93 30.10 27.89
C ILE A 408 -35.82 29.32 29.20
N THR A 409 -36.65 29.70 30.15
CA THR A 409 -36.83 29.00 31.42
C THR A 409 -38.31 28.94 31.77
N ARG A 410 -38.67 28.02 32.68
CA ARG A 410 -40.05 27.82 33.14
C ARG A 410 -41.03 27.60 31.98
N GLY A 411 -40.58 26.85 30.97
CA GLY A 411 -41.42 26.40 29.86
C GLY A 411 -42.53 25.51 30.39
N LYS A 412 -43.78 25.83 30.04
CA LYS A 412 -44.95 25.02 30.35
C LYS A 412 -45.39 24.33 29.07
N ILE A 413 -45.17 23.02 29.00
CA ILE A 413 -45.60 22.20 27.87
C ILE A 413 -47.13 22.17 27.85
N ALA A 414 -47.73 22.38 26.68
CA ALA A 414 -49.16 22.25 26.47
C ALA A 414 -49.58 20.79 26.66
N LYS A 415 -50.71 20.57 27.33
CA LYS A 415 -51.26 19.22 27.55
C LYS A 415 -51.87 18.63 26.30
#